data_AF-A0A1H8GD32-F1
#
_entry.id   AF-A0A1H8GD32-F1
#
_cell.length_a   1.000
_cell.length_b   1.000
_cell.length_c   1.000
_cell.angle_alpha   90.00
_cell.angle_beta   90.00
_cell.angle_gamma   90.00
#
_symmetry.space_group_name_H-M   'P 1'
#
loop_
_entity.id
_entity.type
_entity.pdbx_description
1 polymer ?
#
loop_
_entity_poly.entity_id
_entity_poly.type
_entity_poly.pdbx_seq_one_letter_code
_entity_poly.pdbx_strand_id
1 'polypeptide(L)' 'MTLTLRIAAIAGFAALAACGNTDLERAGTGAVGGAVAGEVVSGDPVTGAALGAAAGAISDDI' A
#
# COMPACT_ATOMS: atom_id res chain seq x y z
N MET A 1 -20.47 -15.41 2.83
CA MET A 1 -19.91 -14.88 1.57
C MET A 1 -20.12 -13.37 1.39
N THR A 2 -21.28 -12.83 1.75
CA THR A 2 -21.57 -11.38 1.69
C THR A 2 -20.76 -10.52 2.66
N LEU A 3 -20.45 -11.02 3.86
CA LEU A 3 -19.67 -10.27 4.85
C LEU A 3 -18.21 -10.08 4.42
N THR A 4 -17.58 -11.13 3.89
CA THR A 4 -16.20 -11.11 3.40
C THR A 4 -16.03 -10.12 2.24
N LEU A 5 -17.01 -10.08 1.32
CA LEU A 5 -17.01 -9.15 0.19
C LEU A 5 -17.14 -7.69 0.64
N ARG A 6 -17.94 -7.44 1.69
CA ARG A 6 -18.07 -6.09 2.29
C ARG A 6 -16.78 -5.64 2.97
N ILE A 7 -16.10 -6.53 3.69
CA ILE A 7 -14.81 -6.23 4.32
C ILE A 7 -13.75 -5.94 3.26
N ALA A 8 -13.69 -6.74 2.19
CA ALA A 8 -12.78 -6.49 1.08
C ALA A 8 -13.08 -5.16 0.37
N ALA A 9 -14.35 -4.81 0.17
CA ALA A 9 -14.75 -3.54 -0.40
C ALA A 9 -14.39 -2.34 0.50
N ILE A 10 -14.59 -2.45 1.81
CA ILE A 10 -14.21 -1.40 2.78
C ILE A 10 -12.69 -1.27 2.86
N ALA A 11 -11.94 -2.38 2.86
CA ALA A 11 -10.49 -2.37 2.82
C ALA A 11 -9.95 -1.77 1.51
N GLY A 12 -10.60 -2.06 0.38
CA GLY A 12 -10.29 -1.45 -0.91
C GLY A 12 -10.56 0.05 -0.93
N PHE A 13 -11.69 0.50 -0.38
CA PHE A 13 -12.01 1.94 -0.24
C PHE A 13 -11.09 2.64 0.77
N ALA A 14 -10.71 1.99 1.87
CA ALA A 14 -9.78 2.52 2.85
C ALA A 14 -8.37 2.62 2.28
N ALA A 15 -7.93 1.64 1.47
CA ALA A 15 -6.68 1.72 0.72
C ALA A 15 -6.71 2.85 -0.32
N LEU A 16 -7.86 3.07 -0.96
CA LEU A 16 -8.06 4.17 -1.90
C LEU A 16 -8.11 5.54 -1.22
N ALA A 17 -8.64 5.62 0.01
CA ALA A 17 -8.65 6.82 0.84
C ALA A 17 -7.29 7.09 1.52
N ALA A 18 -6.54 6.04 1.85
CA ALA A 18 -5.18 6.12 2.40
C ALA A 18 -4.12 6.39 1.32
N CYS A 19 -4.52 6.38 0.04
CA CYS A 19 -3.83 7.03 -1.06
C CYS A 19 -3.77 8.57 -0.90
N GLY A 20 -4.16 9.14 0.25
CA GLY A 20 -3.38 10.17 0.93
C GLY A 20 -3.58 11.61 0.46
N ASN A 21 -3.92 12.47 1.42
CA ASN A 21 -3.88 13.93 1.34
C ASN A 21 -2.50 14.49 1.79
N THR A 22 -1.56 13.61 2.19
CA THR A 22 -0.18 13.95 2.61
C THR A 22 0.80 12.86 2.17
N ASP A 23 2.05 13.25 1.86
CA ASP A 23 3.10 12.35 1.33
C ASP A 23 3.44 11.19 2.27
N LEU A 24 3.33 11.39 3.58
CA LEU A 24 3.71 10.40 4.59
C LEU A 24 2.71 9.24 4.67
N GLU A 25 1.41 9.50 4.49
CA GLU A 25 0.38 8.46 4.45
C GLU A 25 0.50 7.64 3.16
N ARG A 26 0.80 8.29 2.03
CA ARG A 26 1.01 7.63 0.74
C ARG A 26 2.30 6.80 0.74
N ALA A 27 3.36 7.30 1.37
CA ALA A 27 4.58 6.53 1.61
C ALA A 27 4.33 5.34 2.57
N GLY A 28 3.60 5.54 3.67
CA GLY A 28 3.32 4.48 4.64
C GLY A 28 2.47 3.34 4.06
N THR A 29 1.44 3.67 3.28
CA THR A 29 0.59 2.68 2.61
C THR A 29 1.32 1.95 1.49
N GLY A 30 2.11 2.69 0.70
CA GLY A 30 3.02 2.13 -0.29
C GLY A 30 4.03 1.18 0.36
N ALA A 31 4.57 1.52 1.53
CA ALA A 31 5.50 0.67 2.27
C ALA A 31 4.84 -0.65 2.69
N VAL A 32 3.62 -0.60 3.22
CA VAL A 32 2.91 -1.80 3.67
C VAL A 32 2.56 -2.70 2.48
N GLY A 33 2.02 -2.14 1.40
CA GLY A 33 1.71 -2.90 0.18
C GLY A 33 2.97 -3.47 -0.49
N GLY A 34 4.02 -2.66 -0.56
CA GLY A 34 5.33 -3.05 -1.09
C GLY A 34 6.02 -4.12 -0.26
N ALA A 35 5.90 -4.09 1.08
CA ALA A 35 6.47 -5.10 1.96
C ALA A 35 5.87 -6.48 1.70
N VAL A 36 4.54 -6.54 1.61
CA VAL A 36 3.82 -7.79 1.29
C VAL A 36 4.21 -8.26 -0.10
N ALA A 37 4.28 -7.37 -1.09
CA ALA A 37 4.71 -7.73 -2.45
C ALA A 37 6.16 -8.23 -2.49
N GLY A 38 7.08 -7.58 -1.76
CA GLY A 38 8.50 -7.94 -1.69
C GLY A 38 8.75 -9.28 -1.01
N GLU A 39 7.99 -9.60 0.03
CA GLU A 39 7.99 -10.92 0.66
C GLU A 39 7.57 -12.00 -0.35
N VAL A 40 6.50 -11.77 -1.11
CA VAL A 40 5.96 -12.76 -2.05
C VAL A 40 6.82 -12.92 -3.31
N VAL A 41 7.39 -11.82 -3.82
CA VAL A 41 8.15 -11.81 -5.08
C VAL A 41 9.61 -12.17 -4.87
N SER A 42 10.23 -11.64 -3.81
CA SER A 42 11.69 -11.71 -3.62
C SER A 42 12.10 -12.31 -2.28
N GLY A 43 11.16 -12.64 -1.39
CA GLY A 43 11.47 -13.07 -0.01
C GLY A 43 12.12 -11.97 0.84
N ASP A 44 12.06 -10.71 0.40
CA ASP A 44 12.65 -9.58 1.09
C ASP A 44 11.58 -8.49 1.32
N PRO A 45 10.96 -8.49 2.50
CA PRO A 45 9.91 -7.53 2.84
C PRO A 45 10.47 -6.12 3.05
N VAL A 46 11.75 -5.97 3.41
CA VAL A 46 12.37 -4.66 3.67
C VAL A 46 12.61 -3.93 2.36
N THR A 47 13.15 -4.64 1.36
CA THR A 47 13.36 -4.10 0.02
C THR A 47 12.02 -3.76 -0.64
N GLY A 48 11.02 -4.63 -0.49
CA GLY A 48 9.65 -4.35 -0.95
C GLY A 48 9.04 -3.12 -0.26
N ALA A 49 9.21 -2.99 1.05
CA ALA A 49 8.71 -1.84 1.80
C ALA A 49 9.36 -0.53 1.35
N ALA A 50 10.69 -0.52 1.18
CA ALA A 50 11.43 0.66 0.76
C ALA A 50 11.01 1.13 -0.64
N LEU A 51 10.87 0.19 -1.59
CA LEU A 51 10.44 0.49 -2.96
C LEU A 51 8.98 0.95 -3.00
N GLY A 52 8.09 0.28 -2.26
CA GLY A 52 6.69 0.66 -2.16
C GLY A 52 6.50 2.02 -1.48
N ALA A 53 7.30 2.33 -0.46
CA ALA A 53 7.28 3.62 0.22
C ALA A 53 7.74 4.75 -0.70
N ALA A 54 8.85 4.54 -1.42
CA ALA A 54 9.37 5.50 -2.38
C ALA A 54 8.39 5.73 -3.53
N ALA A 55 7.83 4.65 -4.10
CA ALA A 55 6.82 4.73 -5.15
C ALA A 55 5.55 5.43 -4.66
N GLY A 56 5.09 5.13 -3.45
CA GLY A 56 3.93 5.78 -2.83
C GLY A 56 4.16 7.27 -2.58
N ALA A 57 5.34 7.66 -2.12
CA ALA A 57 5.69 9.06 -1.87
C ALA A 57 5.71 9.90 -3.15
N ILE A 58 6.25 9.37 -4.26
CA ILE A 58 6.37 10.14 -5.52
C ILE A 58 5.13 10.08 -6.41
N SER A 59 4.17 9.18 -6.14
CA SER A 59 3.00 9.00 -7.00
C SER A 59 2.04 10.20 -7.00
N ASP A 60 2.25 11.21 -6.16
CA ASP A 60 1.50 12.49 -6.16
C ASP A 60 2.12 13.59 -7.03
N ASP A 61 3.42 13.47 -7.30
CA ASP A 61 4.24 14.51 -7.96
C ASP A 61 4.45 14.24 -9.46
N ILE A 62 3.90 13.16 -9.99
CA ILE A 62 4.09 12.67 -11.36
C ILE A 62 2.84 12.79 -12.23
#